data_AF-A0AAX4NFE9-F1
#
_entry.id   AF-A0AAX4NFE9-F1
#
_cell.length_a   1.000
_cell.length_b   1.000
_cell.length_c   1.000
_cell.angle_alpha   90.00
_cell.angle_beta   90.00
_cell.angle_gamma   90.00
#
_symmetry.space_group_name_H-M   'P 1'
#
loop_
_entity.id
_entity.type
_entity.pdbx_description
1 polymer ?
#
loop_
_entity_poly.entity_id
_entity_poly.type
_entity_poly.pdbx_seq_one_letter_code
_entity_poly.pdbx_strand_id
1 'polypeptide(L)'
;MRGITADEADFSGSCHAASIKTHDLESSGSIRSETIESDGIVLRGSIRSESVVCKDIEIEIYNSMGRIKSLEAESILIVPRMKLFSHGEIQIETIKCKKGEFDGLRSSRVLGNELHFGANCTIDYAEGKKITVEDGSKVKEKKIVE
;
A
#
# COMPACT_ATOMS: atom_id res chain seq x y z
N MET A 1 -22.38 -12.24 -5.42
CA MET A 1 -21.35 -11.70 -4.51
C MET A 1 -21.76 -10.30 -4.11
N ARG A 2 -21.66 -9.93 -2.83
CA ARG A 2 -22.02 -8.58 -2.35
C ARG A 2 -20.80 -7.68 -2.51
N GLY A 3 -20.93 -6.65 -3.34
CA GLY A 3 -19.98 -5.54 -3.43
C GLY A 3 -20.49 -4.35 -2.64
N ILE A 4 -19.59 -3.41 -2.34
CA ILE A 4 -19.91 -2.12 -1.74
C ILE A 4 -19.72 -1.07 -2.82
N THR A 5 -20.73 -0.23 -3.02
CA THR A 5 -20.65 0.94 -3.89
C THR A 5 -21.25 2.11 -3.13
N ALA A 6 -20.44 3.13 -2.88
CA ALA A 6 -20.80 4.33 -2.15
C ALA A 6 -19.91 5.48 -2.63
N ASP A 7 -20.28 6.73 -2.37
CA ASP A 7 -19.36 7.84 -2.58
C ASP A 7 -18.26 7.80 -1.49
N GLU A 8 -18.66 7.64 -0.24
CA GLU A 8 -17.77 7.52 0.92
C GLU A 8 -18.03 6.21 1.68
N ALA A 9 -16.98 5.57 2.17
CA ALA A 9 -17.07 4.43 3.07
C ALA A 9 -16.07 4.54 4.23
N ASP A 10 -16.57 4.38 5.46
CA ASP A 10 -15.77 4.27 6.68
C ASP A 10 -15.98 2.90 7.33
N PHE A 11 -14.88 2.18 7.58
CA PHE A 11 -14.88 0.91 8.31
C PHE A 11 -14.04 0.97 9.59
N SER A 12 -14.73 0.87 10.74
CA SER A 12 -14.08 0.74 12.05
C SER A 12 -13.92 -0.72 12.53
N GLY A 13 -14.65 -1.66 11.92
CA GLY A 13 -14.66 -3.09 12.26
C GLY A 13 -14.06 -3.99 11.18
N SER A 14 -14.61 -5.19 11.00
CA SER A 14 -14.20 -6.09 9.91
C SER A 14 -15.11 -5.93 8.71
N CYS A 15 -14.56 -5.49 7.59
CA CYS A 15 -15.26 -5.43 6.31
C CYS A 15 -14.84 -6.63 5.43
N HIS A 16 -15.82 -7.40 4.96
CA HIS A 16 -15.59 -8.45 3.97
C HIS A 16 -16.58 -8.28 2.81
N ALA A 17 -16.06 -7.86 1.66
CA ALA A 17 -16.83 -7.63 0.45
C ALA A 17 -16.07 -8.20 -0.75
N ALA A 18 -16.75 -8.71 -1.78
CA ALA A 18 -16.04 -9.20 -2.97
C ALA A 18 -15.35 -8.05 -3.72
N SER A 19 -16.04 -6.91 -3.82
CA SER A 19 -15.52 -5.66 -4.39
C SER A 19 -15.92 -4.46 -3.54
N ILE A 20 -15.06 -3.45 -3.51
CA ILE A 20 -15.35 -2.14 -2.91
C ILE A 20 -15.07 -1.08 -3.98
N LYS A 21 -16.07 -0.24 -4.27
CA LYS A 21 -15.95 0.88 -5.19
C LYS A 21 -16.42 2.16 -4.52
N THR A 22 -15.52 3.13 -4.36
CA THR A 22 -15.78 4.38 -3.65
C THR A 22 -15.15 5.58 -4.35
N HIS A 23 -15.51 6.79 -3.93
CA HIS A 23 -14.63 7.95 -4.14
C HIS A 23 -13.62 8.02 -2.99
N ASP A 24 -14.09 7.95 -1.75
CA ASP A 24 -13.24 7.98 -0.56
C ASP A 24 -13.46 6.75 0.33
N LEU A 25 -12.37 6.10 0.72
CA LEU A 25 -12.36 4.95 1.60
C LEU A 25 -11.47 5.21 2.81
N GLU A 26 -12.06 5.26 3.99
CA GLU A 26 -11.34 5.29 5.26
C GLU A 26 -11.57 4.00 6.05
N SER A 27 -10.53 3.49 6.71
CA SER A 27 -10.72 2.35 7.61
C SER A 27 -9.68 2.33 8.72
N SER A 28 -10.14 2.30 9.96
CA SER A 28 -9.34 1.90 11.12
C SER A 28 -9.45 0.39 11.42
N GLY A 29 -10.29 -0.31 10.67
CA GLY A 29 -10.61 -1.72 10.85
C GLY A 29 -9.78 -2.68 9.99
N SER A 30 -10.34 -3.86 9.73
CA SER A 30 -9.74 -4.85 8.83
C SER A 30 -10.57 -5.00 7.56
N ILE A 31 -9.98 -4.73 6.40
CA ILE A 31 -10.61 -4.89 5.10
C ILE A 31 -10.13 -6.19 4.45
N ARG A 32 -11.08 -7.02 4.02
CA ARG A 32 -10.85 -8.14 3.12
C ARG A 32 -11.71 -7.98 1.87
N SER A 33 -11.08 -7.77 0.73
CA SER A 33 -11.78 -7.68 -0.54
C SER A 33 -10.96 -8.20 -1.70
N GLU A 34 -11.57 -8.80 -2.72
CA GLU A 34 -10.83 -9.22 -3.91
C GLU A 34 -10.35 -8.00 -4.69
N THR A 35 -11.20 -6.97 -4.81
CA THR A 35 -10.92 -5.75 -5.58
C THR A 35 -11.34 -4.49 -4.83
N ILE A 36 -10.49 -3.46 -4.85
CA ILE A 36 -10.80 -2.13 -4.32
C ILE A 36 -10.49 -1.10 -5.41
N GLU A 37 -11.49 -0.29 -5.76
CA GLU A 37 -11.37 0.88 -6.64
C GLU A 37 -11.80 2.12 -5.84
N SER A 38 -10.92 3.09 -5.67
CA SER A 38 -11.25 4.35 -4.97
C SER A 38 -10.49 5.52 -5.57
N ASP A 39 -10.93 6.76 -5.39
CA ASP A 39 -10.05 7.90 -5.68
C ASP A 39 -9.03 8.07 -4.55
N GLY A 40 -9.51 8.18 -3.31
CA GLY A 40 -8.70 8.26 -2.10
C GLY A 40 -8.87 7.03 -1.19
N ILE A 41 -7.77 6.60 -0.56
CA ILE A 41 -7.77 5.52 0.43
C ILE A 41 -6.91 5.93 1.65
N VAL A 42 -7.48 5.84 2.85
CA VAL A 42 -6.76 6.00 4.13
C VAL A 42 -6.97 4.76 4.99
N LEU A 43 -5.89 4.01 5.23
CA LEU A 43 -5.93 2.77 5.99
C LEU A 43 -5.10 2.86 7.27
N ARG A 44 -5.80 2.83 8.40
CA ARG A 44 -5.23 2.76 9.75
C ARG A 44 -5.50 1.42 10.41
N GLY A 45 -5.32 0.35 9.65
CA GLY A 45 -5.68 -1.00 10.07
C GLY A 45 -5.04 -2.05 9.19
N SER A 46 -5.73 -3.16 8.95
CA SER A 46 -5.22 -4.24 8.10
C SER A 46 -5.99 -4.32 6.78
N ILE A 47 -5.28 -4.66 5.71
CA ILE A 47 -5.86 -4.86 4.39
C ILE A 47 -5.42 -6.20 3.82
N ARG A 48 -6.37 -6.93 3.25
CA ARG A 48 -6.12 -8.09 2.40
C ARG A 48 -6.86 -7.93 1.09
N SER A 49 -6.11 -7.80 -0.01
CA SER A 49 -6.71 -7.68 -1.34
C SER A 49 -5.88 -8.28 -2.47
N GLU A 50 -6.56 -8.71 -3.54
CA GLU A 50 -5.89 -9.15 -4.77
C GLU A 50 -5.53 -7.95 -5.64
N SER A 51 -6.39 -6.93 -5.72
CA SER A 51 -6.13 -5.74 -6.52
C SER A 51 -6.68 -4.48 -5.85
N VAL A 52 -5.83 -3.45 -5.76
CA VAL A 52 -6.20 -2.11 -5.32
C VAL A 52 -5.81 -1.12 -6.42
N VAL A 53 -6.77 -0.34 -6.88
CA VAL A 53 -6.57 0.73 -7.87
C VAL A 53 -7.09 2.03 -7.28
N CYS A 54 -6.25 3.05 -7.20
CA CYS A 54 -6.67 4.36 -6.70
C CYS A 54 -5.88 5.52 -7.28
N LYS A 55 -6.21 6.77 -6.91
CA LYS A 55 -5.32 7.91 -7.17
C LYS A 55 -4.32 8.07 -6.05
N ASP A 56 -4.81 8.10 -4.81
CA ASP A 56 -4.01 8.33 -3.62
C ASP A 56 -4.30 7.28 -2.56
N ILE A 57 -3.25 6.73 -1.97
CA ILE A 57 -3.37 5.78 -0.85
C ILE A 57 -2.37 6.09 0.25
N GLU A 58 -2.88 6.18 1.48
CA GLU A 58 -2.10 6.25 2.71
C GLU A 58 -2.36 5.00 3.56
N ILE A 59 -1.28 4.33 3.96
CA ILE A 59 -1.33 3.15 4.83
C ILE A 59 -0.49 3.43 6.07
N GLU A 60 -1.15 3.58 7.21
CA GLU A 60 -0.52 3.56 8.52
C GLU A 60 -0.44 2.11 9.02
N ILE A 61 0.78 1.55 9.06
CA ILE A 61 0.97 0.16 9.49
C ILE A 61 0.90 0.05 11.02
N TYR A 62 -0.02 -0.79 11.51
CA TYR A 62 -0.11 -1.23 12.91
C TYR A 62 0.60 -2.59 13.09
N ASN A 63 0.56 -3.18 14.28
CA ASN A 63 1.09 -4.54 14.58
C ASN A 63 0.50 -5.69 13.73
N SER A 64 -0.30 -5.39 12.70
CA SER A 64 -0.93 -6.31 11.78
C SER A 64 -0.18 -6.36 10.45
N MET A 65 -0.07 -7.55 9.87
CA MET A 65 0.40 -7.72 8.49
C MET A 65 -0.72 -7.40 7.49
N GLY A 66 -0.49 -6.43 6.61
CA GLY A 66 -1.29 -6.24 5.40
C GLY A 66 -0.77 -7.08 4.24
N ARG A 67 -1.66 -7.51 3.34
CA ARG A 67 -1.27 -8.17 2.09
C ARG A 67 -2.07 -7.65 0.89
N ILE A 68 -1.38 -7.13 -0.10
CA ILE A 68 -1.96 -6.76 -1.40
C ILE A 68 -1.20 -7.49 -2.49
N LYS A 69 -1.87 -8.08 -3.47
CA LYS A 69 -1.17 -8.70 -4.60
C LYS A 69 -0.77 -7.67 -5.66
N SER A 70 -1.71 -6.83 -6.10
CA SER A 70 -1.44 -5.73 -7.03
C SER A 70 -1.94 -4.41 -6.47
N LEU A 71 -1.08 -3.39 -6.43
CA LEU A 71 -1.42 -2.02 -6.08
C LEU A 71 -1.04 -1.09 -7.23
N GLU A 72 -2.01 -0.36 -7.77
CA GLU A 72 -1.82 0.69 -8.76
C GLU A 72 -2.38 2.01 -8.22
N ALA A 73 -1.53 3.03 -8.08
CA ALA A 73 -1.95 4.34 -7.60
C ALA A 73 -1.15 5.46 -8.25
N GLU A 74 -1.60 6.72 -8.19
CA GLU A 74 -0.72 7.84 -8.57
C GLU A 74 0.29 8.12 -7.46
N SER A 75 -0.19 8.25 -6.23
CA SER A 75 0.60 8.50 -5.03
C SER A 75 0.39 7.39 -4.00
N ILE A 76 1.50 6.90 -3.43
CA ILE A 76 1.47 5.92 -2.35
C ILE A 76 2.30 6.44 -1.18
N LEU A 77 1.70 6.45 0.01
CA LEU A 77 2.39 6.68 1.28
C LEU A 77 2.16 5.48 2.19
N ILE A 78 3.25 4.83 2.59
CA ILE A 78 3.21 3.75 3.59
C ILE A 78 4.12 4.14 4.74
N VAL A 79 3.56 4.29 5.93
CA VAL A 79 4.28 4.72 7.12
C VAL A 79 3.96 3.82 8.32
N PRO A 80 4.94 3.45 9.15
CA PRO A 80 4.67 2.76 10.41
C PRO A 80 4.08 3.75 11.40
N ARG A 81 3.04 3.35 12.12
CA ARG A 81 2.55 4.15 13.25
C ARG A 81 3.50 3.96 14.43
N MET A 82 4.21 5.01 14.83
CA MET A 82 5.19 4.97 15.93
C MET A 82 4.53 4.61 17.27
N LYS A 83 4.62 3.33 17.64
CA LYS A 83 4.63 2.88 19.04
C LYS A 83 5.98 2.22 19.30
N LEU A 84 6.57 2.50 20.46
CA LEU A 84 7.79 1.84 20.92
C LEU A 84 7.63 0.31 20.75
N PHE A 85 8.52 -0.31 19.96
CA PHE A 85 8.70 -1.76 19.78
C PHE A 85 7.81 -2.53 18.77
N SER A 86 7.02 -1.89 17.92
CA SER A 86 6.27 -2.62 16.88
C SER A 86 6.70 -2.29 15.45
N HIS A 87 7.27 -3.28 14.77
CA HIS A 87 7.55 -3.24 13.33
C HIS A 87 6.37 -3.86 12.58
N GLY A 88 5.37 -3.05 12.27
CA GLY A 88 4.38 -3.45 11.27
C GLY A 88 5.06 -3.59 9.91
N GLU A 89 4.70 -4.62 9.13
CA GLU A 89 5.12 -4.80 7.73
C GLU A 89 3.88 -4.97 6.86
N ILE A 90 3.90 -4.38 5.68
CA ILE A 90 2.93 -4.68 4.62
C ILE A 90 3.63 -5.40 3.48
N GLN A 91 3.01 -6.49 3.02
CA GLN A 91 3.47 -7.24 1.86
C GLN A 91 2.65 -6.83 0.64
N ILE A 92 3.32 -6.29 -0.39
CA ILE A 92 2.68 -5.98 -1.66
C ILE A 92 3.46 -6.63 -2.80
N GLU A 93 2.88 -7.60 -3.52
CA GLU A 93 3.66 -8.35 -4.52
C GLU A 93 4.11 -7.45 -5.67
N THR A 94 3.19 -6.66 -6.23
CA THR A 94 3.46 -5.73 -7.33
C THR A 94 2.87 -4.34 -7.06
N ILE A 95 3.69 -3.32 -7.27
CA ILE A 95 3.31 -1.91 -7.14
C ILE A 95 3.58 -1.19 -8.46
N LYS A 96 2.62 -0.36 -8.89
CA LYS A 96 2.79 0.65 -9.93
C LYS A 96 2.36 2.00 -9.39
N CYS A 97 3.22 3.00 -9.47
CA CYS A 97 2.87 4.36 -9.06
C CYS A 97 3.57 5.46 -9.83
N LYS A 98 3.10 6.72 -9.71
CA LYS A 98 3.92 7.87 -10.13
C LYS A 98 4.90 8.23 -9.01
N LYS A 99 4.39 8.38 -7.79
CA LYS A 99 5.18 8.69 -6.60
C LYS A 99 4.90 7.67 -5.50
N GLY A 100 5.96 7.19 -4.84
CA GLY A 100 5.84 6.25 -3.72
C GLY A 100 6.84 6.55 -2.62
N GLU A 101 6.36 6.68 -1.39
CA GLU A 101 7.14 6.80 -0.15
C GLU A 101 6.77 5.60 0.74
N PHE A 102 7.77 4.79 1.06
CA PHE A 102 7.55 3.48 1.67
C PHE A 102 8.44 3.27 2.89
N ASP A 103 7.82 2.96 4.02
CA ASP A 103 8.44 2.42 5.22
C ASP A 103 7.76 1.10 5.61
N GLY A 104 8.53 0.07 5.93
CA GLY A 104 7.99 -1.25 6.32
C GLY A 104 7.31 -2.01 5.17
N LEU A 105 7.77 -1.81 3.93
CA LEU A 105 7.26 -2.49 2.74
C LEU A 105 8.11 -3.71 2.36
N ARG A 106 7.45 -4.85 2.16
CA ARG A 106 8.03 -5.99 1.44
C ARG A 106 7.38 -6.17 0.08
N SER A 107 8.18 -6.14 -0.98
CA SER A 107 7.66 -6.25 -2.35
C SER A 107 8.56 -7.04 -3.28
N SER A 108 7.94 -7.74 -4.24
CA SER A 108 8.69 -8.39 -5.32
C SER A 108 8.97 -7.43 -6.47
N ARG A 109 8.09 -6.46 -6.74
CA ARG A 109 8.28 -5.54 -7.85
C ARG A 109 7.63 -4.18 -7.60
N VAL A 110 8.41 -3.12 -7.69
CA VAL A 110 7.94 -1.73 -7.58
C VAL A 110 8.32 -0.95 -8.83
N LEU A 111 7.33 -0.41 -9.52
CA LEU A 111 7.50 0.41 -10.72
C LEU A 111 6.97 1.82 -10.44
N GLY A 112 7.73 2.86 -10.73
CA GLY A 112 7.19 4.22 -10.73
C GLY A 112 8.13 5.32 -11.18
N ASN A 113 7.75 6.59 -11.07
CA ASN A 113 8.62 7.69 -11.47
C ASN A 113 9.57 8.09 -10.33
N GLU A 114 9.01 8.38 -9.16
CA GLU A 114 9.74 8.78 -7.97
C GLU A 114 9.47 7.80 -6.83
N LEU A 115 10.48 7.04 -6.44
CA LEU A 115 10.40 6.02 -5.39
C LEU A 115 11.36 6.36 -4.26
N HIS A 116 10.85 6.39 -3.04
CA HIS A 116 11.63 6.55 -1.82
C HIS A 116 11.34 5.38 -0.89
N PHE A 117 12.37 4.58 -0.63
CA PHE A 117 12.32 3.46 0.30
C PHE A 117 13.05 3.90 1.57
N GLY A 118 12.29 4.22 2.62
CA GLY A 118 12.80 4.66 3.91
C GLY A 118 13.23 3.47 4.77
N ALA A 119 12.66 3.29 5.96
CA ALA A 119 13.08 2.27 6.92
C ALA A 119 12.42 0.90 6.67
N ASN A 120 13.18 -0.18 6.90
CA ASN A 120 12.70 -1.57 6.95
C ASN A 120 12.01 -2.07 5.66
N CYS A 121 12.37 -1.56 4.48
CA CYS A 121 11.88 -2.10 3.22
C CYS A 121 12.74 -3.28 2.72
N THR A 122 12.09 -4.27 2.13
CA THR A 122 12.74 -5.38 1.41
C THR A 122 12.11 -5.53 0.03
N ILE A 123 12.84 -5.13 -1.01
CA ILE A 123 12.35 -5.07 -2.39
C ILE A 123 13.20 -5.96 -3.28
N ASP A 124 12.58 -6.86 -4.05
CA ASP A 124 13.33 -7.70 -4.99
C ASP A 124 13.73 -6.91 -6.25
N TYR A 125 12.80 -6.16 -6.85
CA TYR A 125 13.08 -5.33 -8.04
C TYR A 125 12.41 -3.95 -7.93
N ALA A 126 13.16 -2.88 -8.18
CA ALA A 126 12.63 -1.52 -8.30
C ALA A 126 13.06 -0.86 -9.62
N GLU A 127 12.11 -0.25 -10.33
CA GLU A 127 12.36 0.49 -11.56
C GLU A 127 11.68 1.86 -11.53
N GLY A 128 12.42 2.91 -11.90
CA GLY A 128 11.89 4.25 -11.95
C GLY A 128 12.88 5.34 -12.34
N LYS A 129 12.39 6.57 -12.47
CA LYS A 129 13.21 7.73 -12.87
C LYS A 129 14.12 8.22 -11.75
N LYS A 130 13.61 8.18 -10.53
CA LYS A 130 14.33 8.56 -9.31
C LYS A 130 14.03 7.53 -8.24
N ILE A 131 15.08 6.90 -7.71
CA ILE A 131 14.96 5.91 -6.65
C ILE A 131 15.95 6.24 -5.54
N THR A 132 15.43 6.55 -4.36
CA THR A 132 16.17 6.75 -3.12
C THR A 132 15.95 5.57 -2.19
N VAL A 133 17.01 5.08 -1.56
CA VAL A 133 16.97 3.97 -0.60
C VAL A 133 17.74 4.42 0.65
N GLU A 134 17.09 4.43 1.80
CA GLU A 134 17.70 4.79 3.07
C GLU A 134 18.40 3.62 3.76
N ASP A 135 19.25 3.96 4.73
CA ASP A 135 19.91 2.99 5.59
C ASP A 135 18.88 2.16 6.37
N GLY A 136 18.99 0.84 6.29
CA GLY A 136 18.03 -0.09 6.89
C GLY A 136 17.03 -0.70 5.90
N SER A 137 17.03 -0.23 4.64
CA SER A 137 16.29 -0.85 3.54
C SER A 137 17.18 -1.63 2.59
N LYS A 138 16.59 -2.61 1.89
CA LYS A 138 17.28 -3.47 0.93
C LYS A 138 16.49 -3.55 -0.37
N VAL A 139 17.15 -3.19 -1.47
CA VAL A 139 16.64 -3.37 -2.84
C VAL A 139 17.62 -4.28 -3.57
N LYS A 140 17.19 -5.47 -4.01
CA LYS A 140 18.10 -6.45 -4.64
C LYS A 140 18.50 -6.03 -6.05
N GLU A 141 17.54 -5.65 -6.86
CA GLU A 141 17.76 -5.15 -8.21
C GLU A 141 17.13 -3.77 -8.39
N LYS A 142 17.90 -2.83 -8.94
CA LYS A 142 17.51 -1.43 -9.12
C LYS A 142 17.80 -1.02 -10.55
N LYS A 143 16.79 -0.51 -11.25
CA LYS A 143 16.89 0.01 -12.61
C LYS A 143 16.42 1.47 -12.66
N ILE A 144 17.32 2.37 -13.05
CA ILE A 144 16.95 3.77 -13.33
C ILE A 144 16.61 3.89 -14.82
N VAL A 145 15.49 4.53 -15.13
CA VAL A 145 15.03 4.79 -16.50
C VAL A 145 14.88 6.29 -16.74
N GLU A 146 15.16 6.75 -17.96
CA GLU A 146 15.11 8.17 -18.33
C GLU A 146 13.67 8.70 -18.56
#